data_AF-A0A846GYL0-F1
#
_entry.id   AF-A0A846GYL0-F1
#
_cell.length_a   1.000
_cell.length_b   1.000
_cell.length_c   1.000
_cell.angle_alpha   90.00
_cell.angle_beta   90.00
_cell.angle_gamma   90.00
#
_symmetry.space_group_name_H-M   'P 1'
#
loop_
_entity.id
_entity.type
_entity.pdbx_description
1 polymer ?
#
loop_
_entity_poly.entity_id
_entity_poly.type
_entity_poly.pdbx_seq_one_letter_code
_entity_poly.pdbx_strand_id
1 'polypeptide(L)'
;MSLNFRFAVVSDLHIGLPHTIWDHPNRFHLVEVSIPVLERILEDLEQEALDFLLLPGDLTQHGEPENHAWLQKRLSQLPFPVYVVPGNHDVPNILPNEQSIGLKEFPYYYRQFGYENPEQLYYTCEVLPGVQLIGLNSNQFDTGGKQVGRLDQQQLIWLEQVLPQCQDKLVLVMVHHNVIEHLPDQANHPLGHRYILENAPVLHNILKTAGVNLLFTGHLHVQDIAYQEGVYEITTGSLVSYPHPYRILQLCTDNQGKRWLHIESHRVESVPGWENLTQISRQWMSDRSYPFMVKLLTSPPLNLPLPDAQKLAPSLRYFWANIADGDAVFNFPEFPTPVRRYFESFSSHTSDGKPALIDNQTTLLLTKN
;
A
#
# COMPACT_ATOMS: atom_id res chain seq x y z
N MET A 1 -6.29 2.67 -29.86
CA MET A 1 -4.82 2.57 -29.66
C MET A 1 -4.54 1.31 -28.86
N SER A 2 -3.52 0.53 -29.23
CA SER A 2 -3.05 -0.57 -28.37
C SER A 2 -2.22 0.04 -27.24
N LEU A 3 -2.70 -0.05 -26.00
CA LEU A 3 -1.93 0.41 -24.85
C LEU A 3 -0.95 -0.70 -24.48
N ASN A 4 0.35 -0.38 -24.57
CA ASN A 4 1.42 -1.24 -24.09
C ASN A 4 2.42 -0.34 -23.35
N PHE A 5 2.50 -0.48 -22.04
CA PHE A 5 3.34 0.35 -21.20
C PHE A 5 3.71 -0.39 -19.92
N ARG A 6 4.84 -0.01 -19.33
CA ARG A 6 5.41 -0.63 -18.12
C ARG A 6 5.55 0.42 -17.04
N PHE A 7 5.18 0.10 -15.82
CA PHE A 7 5.29 1.02 -14.70
C PHE A 7 5.61 0.25 -13.43
N ALA A 8 6.06 0.96 -12.40
CA ALA A 8 6.36 0.37 -11.10
C ALA A 8 5.48 0.95 -10.00
N VAL A 9 5.34 0.20 -8.91
CA VAL A 9 4.71 0.64 -7.66
C VAL A 9 5.66 0.32 -6.51
N VAL A 10 5.93 1.33 -5.67
CA VAL A 10 6.68 1.18 -4.42
C VAL A 10 5.90 1.92 -3.34
N SER A 11 5.66 1.31 -2.19
CA SER A 11 4.78 1.89 -1.15
C SER A 11 5.44 1.94 0.23
N ASP A 12 4.89 2.79 1.08
CA ASP A 12 5.25 2.99 2.49
C ASP A 12 6.78 3.08 2.65
N LEU A 13 7.37 4.04 1.92
CA LEU A 13 8.82 4.26 1.84
C LEU A 13 9.38 4.64 3.21
N HIS A 14 8.59 5.39 3.99
CA HIS A 14 8.93 5.85 5.32
C HIS A 14 10.35 6.45 5.38
N ILE A 15 10.67 7.32 4.43
CA ILE A 15 11.99 7.94 4.36
C ILE A 15 12.27 8.69 5.66
N GLY A 16 13.38 8.31 6.28
CA GLY A 16 13.92 8.94 7.47
C GLY A 16 15.41 9.20 7.28
N LEU A 17 15.82 10.47 7.27
CA LEU A 17 17.22 10.83 7.35
C LEU A 17 17.80 10.37 8.70
N PRO A 18 19.08 10.00 8.78
CA PRO A 18 19.65 9.40 10.00
C PRO A 18 19.41 10.20 11.29
N HIS A 19 19.35 11.54 11.21
CA HIS A 19 19.10 12.40 12.37
C HIS A 19 17.62 12.67 12.67
N THR A 20 16.69 12.27 11.79
CA THR A 20 15.23 12.32 12.05
C THR A 20 14.71 11.00 12.61
N ILE A 21 15.45 9.89 12.45
CA ILE A 21 15.03 8.58 12.93
C ILE A 21 15.02 8.59 14.46
N TRP A 22 13.82 8.54 15.03
CA TRP A 22 13.64 8.42 16.47
C TRP A 22 13.72 6.94 16.89
N ASP A 23 14.64 6.63 17.80
CA ASP A 23 14.74 5.31 18.40
C ASP A 23 13.65 5.12 19.47
N HIS A 24 12.58 4.42 19.10
CA HIS A 24 11.54 3.97 20.02
C HIS A 24 11.57 2.44 20.13
N PRO A 25 11.61 1.84 21.34
CA PRO A 25 11.87 0.40 21.53
C PRO A 25 10.81 -0.50 20.88
N ASN A 26 9.58 0.00 20.73
CA ASN A 26 8.44 -0.75 20.18
C ASN A 26 8.17 -0.50 18.68
N ARG A 27 9.09 0.14 17.95
CA ARG A 27 8.89 0.37 16.51
C ARG A 27 8.95 -0.94 15.73
N PHE A 28 8.01 -1.10 14.79
CA PHE A 28 7.95 -2.27 13.90
C PHE A 28 8.76 -2.08 12.63
N HIS A 29 8.84 -0.85 12.12
CA HIS A 29 9.52 -0.55 10.88
C HIS A 29 11.02 -0.40 11.11
N LEU A 30 11.78 -0.91 10.15
CA LEU A 30 13.23 -0.80 10.12
C LEU A 30 13.62 0.45 9.33
N VAL A 31 13.27 1.62 9.85
CA VAL A 31 13.37 2.91 9.14
C VAL A 31 14.81 3.21 8.70
N GLU A 32 15.80 2.69 9.40
CA GLU A 32 17.22 2.78 9.05
C GLU A 32 17.53 2.25 7.65
N VAL A 33 16.72 1.34 7.11
CA VAL A 33 16.91 0.80 5.75
C VAL A 33 16.16 1.60 4.68
N SER A 34 15.34 2.59 5.05
CA SER A 34 14.47 3.33 4.11
C SER A 34 15.23 3.88 2.90
N ILE A 35 16.28 4.69 3.13
CA ILE A 35 17.12 5.25 2.07
C ILE A 35 17.89 4.18 1.29
N PRO A 36 18.70 3.29 1.91
CA PRO A 36 19.50 2.34 1.13
C PRO A 36 18.65 1.34 0.35
N VAL A 37 17.49 0.93 0.86
CA VAL A 37 16.54 0.08 0.13
C VAL A 37 15.89 0.85 -1.00
N LEU A 38 15.46 2.11 -0.78
CA LEU A 38 14.93 2.94 -1.87
C LEU A 38 15.95 3.13 -2.98
N GLU A 39 17.19 3.50 -2.66
CA GLU A 39 18.24 3.67 -3.68
C GLU A 39 18.46 2.37 -4.46
N ARG A 40 18.48 1.22 -3.78
CA ARG A 40 18.60 -0.07 -4.47
C ARG A 40 17.44 -0.34 -5.42
N ILE A 41 16.20 -0.08 -4.99
CA ILE A 41 15.01 -0.23 -5.84
C ILE A 41 15.12 0.72 -7.03
N LEU A 42 15.47 1.99 -6.82
CA LEU A 42 15.57 2.97 -7.91
C LEU A 42 16.68 2.58 -8.91
N GLU A 43 17.82 2.07 -8.45
CA GLU A 43 18.86 1.51 -9.34
C GLU A 43 18.32 0.38 -10.21
N ASP A 44 17.59 -0.56 -9.63
CA ASP A 44 16.98 -1.68 -10.36
C ASP A 44 15.91 -1.15 -11.35
N LEU A 45 15.06 -0.22 -10.93
CA LEU A 45 14.01 0.37 -11.77
C LEU A 45 14.54 1.26 -12.91
N GLU A 46 15.70 1.93 -12.72
CA GLU A 46 16.36 2.70 -13.78
C GLU A 46 16.88 1.82 -14.93
N GLN A 47 17.04 0.50 -14.70
CA GLN A 47 17.35 -0.48 -15.75
C GLN A 47 16.10 -1.03 -16.45
N GLU A 48 14.93 -0.82 -15.85
CA GLU A 48 13.65 -1.22 -16.40
C GLU A 48 13.15 -0.07 -17.27
N ALA A 49 12.79 -0.34 -18.53
CA ALA A 49 12.26 0.69 -19.44
C ALA A 49 10.83 1.11 -18.99
N LEU A 50 10.73 1.84 -17.88
CA LEU A 50 9.50 2.27 -17.26
C LEU A 50 8.98 3.55 -17.89
N ASP A 51 7.67 3.60 -18.07
CA ASP A 51 6.93 4.78 -18.48
C ASP A 51 6.65 5.71 -17.28
N PHE A 52 6.48 5.18 -16.07
CA PHE A 52 6.32 5.95 -14.82
C PHE A 52 6.43 5.07 -13.55
N LEU A 53 6.52 5.74 -12.39
CA LEU A 53 6.49 5.15 -11.04
C LEU A 53 5.32 5.71 -10.22
N LEU A 54 4.61 4.86 -9.49
CA LEU A 54 3.54 5.23 -8.55
C LEU A 54 3.99 5.01 -7.10
N LEU A 55 3.72 5.98 -6.23
CA LEU A 55 4.00 5.93 -4.79
C LEU A 55 2.71 6.19 -3.97
N PRO A 56 2.00 5.14 -3.51
CA PRO A 56 0.69 5.28 -2.86
C PRO A 56 0.79 5.63 -1.36
N GLY A 57 1.55 6.67 -1.01
CA GLY A 57 1.60 7.25 0.34
C GLY A 57 2.66 6.66 1.27
N ASP A 58 2.68 7.24 2.48
CA ASP A 58 3.68 7.06 3.53
C ASP A 58 5.12 7.17 3.00
N LEU A 59 5.35 8.26 2.27
CA LEU A 59 6.62 8.56 1.63
C LEU A 59 7.72 8.87 2.66
N THR A 60 7.35 9.53 3.76
CA THR A 60 8.24 9.90 4.86
C THR A 60 7.81 9.25 6.17
N GLN A 61 8.72 9.15 7.14
CA GLN A 61 8.45 8.45 8.39
C GLN A 61 7.54 9.26 9.34
N HIS A 62 7.75 10.56 9.53
CA HIS A 62 6.90 11.41 10.39
C HIS A 62 6.64 12.80 9.80
N GLY A 63 6.65 12.95 8.47
CA GLY A 63 6.29 14.18 7.79
C GLY A 63 7.33 15.29 7.91
N GLU A 64 8.57 14.95 8.22
CA GLU A 64 9.63 15.94 8.42
C GLU A 64 9.92 16.71 7.12
N PRO A 65 9.97 18.06 7.16
CA PRO A 65 10.23 18.88 5.97
C PRO A 65 11.49 18.47 5.19
N GLU A 66 12.55 18.08 5.90
CA GLU A 66 13.80 17.66 5.29
C GLU A 66 13.76 16.26 4.66
N ASN A 67 12.94 15.35 5.20
CA ASN A 67 12.70 14.04 4.58
C ASN A 67 11.92 14.22 3.27
N HIS A 68 10.90 15.09 3.28
CA HIS A 68 10.17 15.47 2.06
C HIS A 68 11.09 16.13 1.03
N ALA A 69 11.93 17.09 1.45
CA ALA A 69 12.86 17.77 0.55
C ALA A 69 13.91 16.81 -0.05
N TRP A 70 14.43 15.89 0.76
CA TRP A 70 15.37 14.86 0.30
C TRP A 70 14.73 13.97 -0.76
N LEU A 71 13.53 13.45 -0.48
CA LEU A 71 12.83 12.55 -1.38
C LEU A 71 12.43 13.25 -2.69
N GLN A 72 11.83 14.44 -2.59
CA GLN A 72 11.50 15.29 -3.75
C GLN A 72 12.71 15.45 -4.67
N LYS A 73 13.87 15.80 -4.10
CA LYS A 73 15.11 15.97 -4.85
C LYS A 73 15.56 14.66 -5.51
N ARG A 74 15.56 13.54 -4.79
CA ARG A 74 15.97 12.24 -5.35
C ARG A 74 15.05 11.79 -6.48
N LEU A 75 13.73 11.94 -6.32
CA LEU A 75 12.75 11.57 -7.34
C LEU A 75 12.88 12.42 -8.61
N SER A 76 13.21 13.72 -8.48
CA SER A 76 13.42 14.61 -9.64
C SER A 76 14.60 14.25 -10.54
N GLN A 77 15.46 13.32 -10.10
CA GLN A 77 16.64 12.87 -10.84
C GLN A 77 16.36 11.61 -11.67
N LEU A 78 15.19 10.98 -11.48
CA LEU A 78 14.83 9.77 -12.18
C LEU A 78 14.59 10.03 -13.67
N PRO A 79 14.89 9.05 -14.55
CA PRO A 79 14.72 9.19 -15.98
C PRO A 79 13.26 9.04 -16.45
N PHE A 80 12.34 8.74 -15.53
CA PHE A 80 10.91 8.57 -15.77
C PHE A 80 10.06 9.40 -14.79
N PRO A 81 8.83 9.78 -15.16
CA PRO A 81 7.89 10.46 -14.27
C PRO A 81 7.55 9.66 -13.02
N VAL A 82 7.34 10.34 -11.90
CA VAL A 82 6.86 9.75 -10.64
C VAL A 82 5.56 10.44 -10.24
N TYR A 83 4.62 9.69 -9.69
CA TYR A 83 3.35 10.21 -9.18
C TYR A 83 3.13 9.74 -7.76
N VAL A 84 2.69 10.65 -6.89
CA VAL A 84 2.55 10.38 -5.46
C VAL A 84 1.18 10.79 -4.94
N VAL A 85 0.77 10.21 -3.81
CA VAL A 85 -0.31 10.71 -2.93
C VAL A 85 0.22 10.69 -1.49
N PRO A 86 -0.33 11.48 -0.55
CA PRO A 86 0.09 11.42 0.84
C PRO A 86 -0.50 10.18 1.53
N GLY A 87 0.28 9.60 2.44
CA GLY A 87 -0.24 8.75 3.51
C GLY A 87 -0.40 9.50 4.83
N ASN A 88 -0.74 8.78 5.90
CA ASN A 88 -0.91 9.39 7.21
C ASN A 88 0.42 9.78 7.87
N HIS A 89 1.53 9.11 7.56
CA HIS A 89 2.84 9.47 8.09
C HIS A 89 3.46 10.68 7.40
N ASP A 90 3.09 10.97 6.14
CA ASP A 90 3.55 12.15 5.40
C ASP A 90 3.06 13.46 5.99
N VAL A 91 1.83 13.45 6.48
CA VAL A 91 1.21 14.63 7.08
C VAL A 91 0.50 14.19 8.35
N PRO A 92 1.22 14.08 9.48
CA PRO A 92 0.63 13.65 10.75
C PRO A 92 -0.25 14.73 11.38
N ASN A 93 -0.19 15.98 10.90
CA ASN A 93 -0.88 17.14 11.48
C ASN A 93 -1.55 18.01 10.41
N ILE A 94 -2.73 18.56 10.71
CA ILE A 94 -3.43 19.49 9.79
C ILE A 94 -2.56 20.73 9.49
N LEU A 95 -2.00 21.31 10.55
CA LEU A 95 -1.14 22.49 10.50
C LEU A 95 0.31 22.08 10.74
N PRO A 96 1.28 22.77 10.11
CA PRO A 96 2.68 22.53 10.39
C PRO A 96 3.02 22.77 11.86
N ASN A 97 4.02 22.05 12.35
CA ASN A 97 4.64 22.27 13.65
C ASN A 97 6.16 22.19 13.53
N GLU A 98 6.87 22.10 14.67
CA GLU A 98 8.33 22.05 14.68
C GLU A 98 8.92 20.79 14.02
N GLN A 99 8.15 19.70 13.95
CA GLN A 99 8.61 18.41 13.46
C GLN A 99 8.11 18.09 12.04
N SER A 100 6.85 18.42 11.72
CA SER A 100 6.21 17.98 10.49
C SER A 100 5.59 19.11 9.68
N ILE A 101 5.47 18.90 8.37
CA ILE A 101 4.63 19.73 7.50
C ILE A 101 3.15 19.59 7.86
N GLY A 102 2.35 20.55 7.41
CA GLY A 102 0.89 20.49 7.43
C GLY A 102 0.29 20.04 6.10
N LEU A 103 -1.00 19.73 6.11
CA LEU A 103 -1.71 19.12 4.97
C LEU A 103 -1.62 19.93 3.69
N LYS A 104 -1.71 21.26 3.81
CA LYS A 104 -1.66 22.18 2.66
C LYS A 104 -0.27 22.31 2.02
N GLU A 105 0.78 21.91 2.71
CA GLU A 105 2.15 22.04 2.21
C GLU A 105 2.57 20.83 1.37
N PHE A 106 1.94 19.66 1.56
CA PHE A 106 2.32 18.44 0.83
C PHE A 106 2.31 18.61 -0.71
N PRO A 107 1.26 19.15 -1.36
CA PRO A 107 1.29 19.37 -2.80
C PRO A 107 2.41 20.29 -3.28
N TYR A 108 2.89 21.19 -2.43
CA TYR A 108 3.97 22.11 -2.77
C TYR A 108 5.33 21.42 -2.87
N TYR A 109 5.58 20.41 -2.02
CA TYR A 109 6.76 19.54 -2.15
C TYR A 109 6.69 18.71 -3.43
N TYR A 110 5.50 18.25 -3.79
CA TYR A 110 5.33 17.25 -4.85
C TYR A 110 4.70 17.77 -6.15
N ARG A 111 4.91 19.05 -6.47
CA ARG A 111 4.36 19.70 -7.68
C ARG A 111 4.66 18.96 -8.98
N GLN A 112 5.89 18.45 -9.12
CA GLN A 112 6.34 17.70 -10.30
C GLN A 112 5.82 16.26 -10.35
N PHE A 113 5.12 15.81 -9.31
CA PHE A 113 4.73 14.41 -9.13
C PHE A 113 3.22 14.22 -9.02
N GLY A 114 2.50 14.93 -9.90
CA GLY A 114 1.03 14.92 -10.02
C GLY A 114 0.36 16.23 -9.59
N TYR A 115 0.98 17.00 -8.69
CA TYR A 115 0.40 18.23 -8.12
C TYR A 115 0.72 19.50 -8.92
N GLU A 116 0.44 19.51 -10.23
CA GLU A 116 0.62 20.71 -11.07
C GLU A 116 -0.13 21.92 -10.51
N ASN A 117 -1.31 21.68 -9.92
CA ASN A 117 -2.05 22.65 -9.11
C ASN A 117 -1.89 22.33 -7.61
N PRO A 118 -0.92 22.96 -6.90
CA PRO A 118 -0.66 22.67 -5.50
C PRO A 118 -1.74 23.21 -4.53
N GLU A 119 -2.76 23.92 -5.03
CA GLU A 119 -3.91 24.33 -4.22
C GLU A 119 -4.88 23.16 -3.96
N GLN A 120 -4.75 22.05 -4.70
CA GLN A 120 -5.55 20.85 -4.52
C GLN A 120 -4.75 19.75 -3.82
N LEU A 121 -5.43 19.00 -2.95
CA LEU A 121 -4.83 17.88 -2.20
C LEU A 121 -4.94 16.54 -2.93
N TYR A 122 -5.64 16.51 -4.06
CA TYR A 122 -5.86 15.38 -4.95
C TYR A 122 -5.80 15.90 -6.38
N TYR A 123 -5.52 15.04 -7.35
CA TYR A 123 -5.30 15.45 -8.74
C TYR A 123 -5.73 14.40 -9.74
N THR A 124 -5.81 14.82 -11.00
CA THR A 124 -5.98 13.93 -12.14
C THR A 124 -5.04 14.39 -13.25
N CYS A 125 -4.34 13.45 -13.90
CA CYS A 125 -3.45 13.77 -15.02
C CYS A 125 -3.42 12.62 -16.03
N GLU A 126 -3.19 12.95 -17.30
CA GLU A 126 -2.98 11.96 -18.35
C GLU A 126 -1.50 11.58 -18.37
N VAL A 127 -1.17 10.41 -17.84
CA VAL A 127 0.22 9.96 -17.68
C VAL A 127 0.81 9.45 -18.98
N LEU A 128 -0.05 8.94 -19.87
CA LEU A 128 0.24 8.51 -21.24
C LEU A 128 -1.01 8.75 -22.10
N PRO A 129 -0.89 8.87 -23.43
CA PRO A 129 -2.06 9.00 -24.31
C PRO A 129 -3.08 7.87 -24.08
N GLY A 130 -4.28 8.23 -23.63
CA GLY A 130 -5.36 7.30 -23.31
C GLY A 130 -5.24 6.62 -21.93
N VAL A 131 -4.36 7.06 -21.04
CA VAL A 131 -4.18 6.55 -19.67
C VAL A 131 -4.29 7.71 -18.68
N GLN A 132 -5.34 7.68 -17.86
CA GLN A 132 -5.60 8.68 -16.83
C GLN A 132 -5.18 8.13 -15.47
N LEU A 133 -4.41 8.92 -14.71
CA LEU A 133 -4.18 8.68 -13.28
C LEU A 133 -5.04 9.65 -12.46
N ILE A 134 -5.67 9.12 -11.42
CA ILE A 134 -6.38 9.88 -10.40
C ILE A 134 -5.70 9.61 -9.05
N GLY A 135 -5.07 10.63 -8.46
CA GLY A 135 -4.48 10.57 -7.13
C GLY A 135 -5.45 11.13 -6.08
N LEU A 136 -5.91 10.29 -5.15
CA LEU A 136 -6.84 10.64 -4.08
C LEU A 136 -6.09 10.79 -2.76
N ASN A 137 -6.53 11.77 -1.95
CA ASN A 137 -6.01 11.97 -0.60
C ASN A 137 -7.00 11.42 0.44
N SER A 138 -6.60 10.32 1.07
CA SER A 138 -7.33 9.67 2.16
C SER A 138 -6.86 10.09 3.56
N ASN A 139 -5.81 10.91 3.67
CA ASN A 139 -5.34 11.45 4.95
C ASN A 139 -6.17 12.69 5.33
N GLN A 140 -7.20 12.45 6.13
CA GLN A 140 -8.11 13.46 6.65
C GLN A 140 -8.03 13.53 8.17
N PHE A 141 -8.68 14.54 8.74
CA PHE A 141 -8.66 14.79 10.17
C PHE A 141 -10.06 15.07 10.69
N ASP A 142 -10.39 14.52 11.86
CA ASP A 142 -11.64 14.83 12.54
C ASP A 142 -11.61 16.23 13.19
N THR A 143 -12.72 16.64 13.80
CA THR A 143 -12.83 17.95 14.46
C THR A 143 -11.90 18.11 15.67
N GLY A 144 -11.36 17.02 16.21
CA GLY A 144 -10.36 17.01 17.27
C GLY A 144 -8.92 17.03 16.74
N GLY A 145 -8.72 17.05 15.42
CA GLY A 145 -7.40 17.00 14.80
C GLY A 145 -6.79 15.60 14.77
N LYS A 146 -7.55 14.56 15.06
CA LYS A 146 -7.08 13.17 14.95
C LYS A 146 -7.18 12.72 13.49
N GLN A 147 -6.14 12.05 13.02
CA GLN A 147 -6.14 11.45 11.68
C GLN A 147 -7.21 10.39 11.53
N VAL A 148 -7.88 10.43 10.38
CA VAL A 148 -8.88 9.47 9.92
C VAL A 148 -8.64 9.16 8.45
N GLY A 149 -8.65 7.88 8.09
CA GLY A 149 -8.59 7.43 6.70
C GLY A 149 -9.93 7.65 6.03
N ARG A 150 -10.14 8.76 5.31
CA ARG A 150 -11.45 9.10 4.72
C ARG A 150 -11.29 9.96 3.47
N LEU A 151 -12.26 9.90 2.55
CA LEU A 151 -12.42 10.96 1.54
C LEU A 151 -13.51 11.95 1.95
N ASP A 152 -13.19 13.24 1.88
CA ASP A 152 -14.19 14.28 2.12
C ASP A 152 -15.22 14.37 0.99
N GLN A 153 -16.34 15.05 1.25
CA GLN A 153 -17.44 15.15 0.31
C GLN A 153 -17.07 15.94 -0.96
N GLN A 154 -16.18 16.93 -0.86
CA GLN A 154 -15.78 17.76 -1.99
C GLN A 154 -14.95 16.93 -3.00
N GLN A 155 -14.06 16.10 -2.49
CA GLN A 155 -13.25 15.17 -3.27
C GLN A 155 -14.11 14.09 -3.93
N LEU A 156 -15.11 13.53 -3.24
CA LEU A 156 -16.03 12.56 -3.83
C LEU A 156 -16.85 13.17 -4.98
N ILE A 157 -17.41 14.36 -4.78
CA ILE A 157 -18.15 15.09 -5.84
C ILE A 157 -17.23 15.40 -7.02
N TRP A 158 -15.99 15.83 -6.75
CA TRP A 158 -14.99 16.06 -7.78
C TRP A 158 -14.70 14.78 -8.58
N LEU A 159 -14.55 13.64 -7.91
CA LEU A 159 -14.29 12.35 -8.55
C LEU A 159 -15.44 11.95 -9.49
N GLU A 160 -16.68 12.10 -9.05
CA GLU A 160 -17.88 11.86 -9.87
C GLU A 160 -17.97 12.78 -11.10
N GLN A 161 -17.36 13.96 -11.05
CA GLN A 161 -17.27 14.88 -12.19
C GLN A 161 -16.12 14.52 -13.14
N VAL A 162 -15.00 14.01 -12.63
CA VAL A 162 -13.80 13.66 -13.41
C VAL A 162 -13.99 12.36 -14.18
N LEU A 163 -14.55 11.32 -13.55
CA LEU A 163 -14.65 9.98 -14.16
C LEU A 163 -15.42 9.96 -15.49
N PRO A 164 -16.56 10.66 -15.67
CA PRO A 164 -17.24 10.74 -16.96
C PRO A 164 -16.40 11.35 -18.08
N GLN A 165 -15.41 12.18 -17.76
CA GLN A 165 -14.50 12.80 -18.75
C GLN A 165 -13.41 11.83 -19.21
N CYS A 166 -13.32 10.65 -18.58
CA CYS A 166 -12.26 9.66 -18.79
C CYS A 166 -12.77 8.36 -19.44
N GLN A 167 -14.03 8.31 -19.91
CA GLN A 167 -14.68 7.07 -20.37
C GLN A 167 -13.92 6.33 -21.49
N ASP A 168 -13.22 7.06 -22.37
CA ASP A 168 -12.44 6.47 -23.46
C ASP A 168 -11.01 6.08 -23.06
N LYS A 169 -10.61 6.38 -21.81
CA LYS A 169 -9.26 6.15 -21.27
C LYS A 169 -9.22 4.92 -20.37
N LEU A 170 -8.03 4.35 -20.20
CA LEU A 170 -7.76 3.48 -19.05
C LEU A 170 -7.58 4.37 -17.83
N VAL A 171 -8.37 4.15 -16.77
CA VAL A 171 -8.26 4.90 -15.52
C VAL A 171 -7.51 4.06 -14.48
N LEU A 172 -6.46 4.65 -13.91
CA LEU A 172 -5.72 4.18 -12.75
C LEU A 172 -6.09 5.06 -11.57
N VAL A 173 -6.41 4.48 -10.42
CA VAL A 173 -6.68 5.23 -9.19
C VAL A 173 -5.64 4.88 -8.14
N MET A 174 -5.11 5.89 -7.46
CA MET A 174 -4.13 5.73 -6.39
C MET A 174 -4.64 6.41 -5.12
N VAL A 175 -4.63 5.69 -4.00
CA VAL A 175 -5.04 6.19 -2.67
C VAL A 175 -4.28 5.40 -1.61
N HIS A 176 -3.94 6.01 -0.48
CA HIS A 176 -3.12 5.32 0.52
C HIS A 176 -3.85 4.18 1.28
N HIS A 177 -5.02 4.46 1.87
CA HIS A 177 -5.80 3.49 2.65
C HIS A 177 -6.52 2.45 1.77
N ASN A 178 -6.70 1.23 2.28
CA ASN A 178 -7.41 0.18 1.56
C ASN A 178 -8.90 0.49 1.37
N VAL A 179 -9.47 0.00 0.27
CA VAL A 179 -10.89 0.17 -0.06
C VAL A 179 -11.62 -1.18 -0.07
N ILE A 180 -10.93 -2.24 -0.48
CA ILE A 180 -11.36 -3.63 -0.46
C ILE A 180 -10.61 -4.34 0.69
N GLU A 181 -11.25 -5.29 1.35
CA GLU A 181 -10.58 -6.09 2.37
C GLU A 181 -9.53 -7.01 1.73
N HIS A 182 -8.29 -6.89 2.19
CA HIS A 182 -7.16 -7.76 1.85
C HIS A 182 -6.97 -8.89 2.88
N LEU A 183 -7.57 -8.75 4.06
CA LEU A 183 -7.55 -9.77 5.11
C LEU A 183 -8.98 -10.10 5.56
N PRO A 184 -9.24 -11.32 6.05
CA PRO A 184 -10.56 -11.69 6.56
C PRO A 184 -11.08 -10.71 7.63
N ASP A 185 -12.26 -10.14 7.38
CA ASP A 185 -12.97 -9.23 8.30
C ASP A 185 -12.16 -7.96 8.64
N GLN A 186 -11.27 -7.52 7.74
CA GLN A 186 -10.36 -6.40 7.96
C GLN A 186 -11.10 -5.13 8.42
N ALA A 187 -12.25 -4.80 7.82
CA ALA A 187 -12.99 -3.57 8.09
C ALA A 187 -13.63 -3.55 9.48
N ASN A 188 -13.98 -4.71 10.06
CA ASN A 188 -14.61 -4.79 11.37
C ASN A 188 -13.64 -5.21 12.49
N HIS A 189 -12.48 -5.76 12.13
CA HIS A 189 -11.54 -6.29 13.11
C HIS A 189 -10.81 -5.16 13.87
N PRO A 190 -10.66 -5.22 15.22
CA PRO A 190 -10.00 -4.18 16.01
C PRO A 190 -8.54 -3.87 15.63
N LEU A 191 -7.85 -4.80 14.97
CA LEU A 191 -6.51 -4.60 14.44
C LEU A 191 -6.49 -4.19 12.95
N GLY A 192 -7.57 -4.47 12.20
CA GLY A 192 -7.64 -4.28 10.75
C GLY A 192 -8.28 -2.96 10.35
N HIS A 193 -9.32 -2.51 11.07
CA HIS A 193 -10.21 -1.43 10.62
C HIS A 193 -9.49 -0.12 10.33
N ARG A 194 -8.37 0.17 11.01
CA ARG A 194 -7.57 1.38 10.81
C ARG A 194 -6.92 1.47 9.43
N TYR A 195 -6.78 0.33 8.74
CA TYR A 195 -6.16 0.25 7.42
C TYR A 195 -7.18 0.43 6.28
N ILE A 196 -8.47 0.28 6.59
CA ILE A 196 -9.56 0.46 5.64
C ILE A 196 -10.04 1.91 5.69
N LEU A 197 -10.26 2.50 4.53
CA LEU A 197 -10.89 3.80 4.35
C LEU A 197 -12.30 3.77 4.99
N GLU A 198 -12.60 4.74 5.86
CA GLU A 198 -13.86 4.80 6.63
C GLU A 198 -15.09 4.75 5.71
N ASN A 199 -15.03 5.46 4.58
CA ASN A 199 -16.08 5.47 3.55
C ASN A 199 -15.71 4.65 2.31
N ALA A 200 -14.94 3.57 2.48
CA ALA A 200 -14.59 2.60 1.44
C ALA A 200 -15.77 2.16 0.55
N PRO A 201 -16.96 1.80 1.09
CA PRO A 201 -18.10 1.41 0.24
C PRO A 201 -18.55 2.50 -0.74
N VAL A 202 -18.40 3.78 -0.37
CA VAL A 202 -18.77 4.90 -1.24
C VAL A 202 -17.80 5.01 -2.40
N LEU A 203 -16.49 4.99 -2.12
CA LEU A 203 -15.46 5.03 -3.15
C LEU A 203 -15.56 3.82 -4.08
N HIS A 204 -15.67 2.61 -3.51
CA HIS A 204 -15.82 1.38 -4.30
C HIS A 204 -17.00 1.47 -5.27
N ASN A 205 -18.16 1.94 -4.80
CA ASN A 205 -19.33 2.09 -5.67
C ASN A 205 -19.09 3.10 -6.80
N ILE A 206 -18.46 4.24 -6.53
CA ILE A 206 -18.11 5.23 -7.56
C ILE A 206 -17.19 4.60 -8.61
N LEU A 207 -16.12 3.92 -8.19
CA LEU A 207 -15.15 3.29 -9.09
C LEU A 207 -15.79 2.20 -9.94
N LYS A 208 -16.58 1.32 -9.32
CA LYS A 208 -17.33 0.27 -10.00
C LYS A 208 -18.29 0.84 -11.04
N THR A 209 -19.11 1.82 -10.66
CA THR A 209 -20.08 2.44 -11.58
C THR A 209 -19.40 3.12 -12.76
N ALA A 210 -18.22 3.71 -12.55
CA ALA A 210 -17.42 4.30 -13.62
C ALA A 210 -16.62 3.29 -14.46
N GLY A 211 -16.63 2.00 -14.11
CA GLY A 211 -15.87 0.97 -14.82
C GLY A 211 -14.36 1.05 -14.61
N VAL A 212 -13.90 1.63 -13.49
CA VAL A 212 -12.48 1.64 -13.12
C VAL A 212 -12.06 0.24 -12.66
N ASN A 213 -11.04 -0.34 -13.28
CA ASN A 213 -10.59 -1.69 -12.93
C ASN A 213 -9.38 -1.74 -11.99
N LEU A 214 -8.61 -0.66 -11.87
CA LEU A 214 -7.30 -0.68 -11.20
C LEU A 214 -7.19 0.39 -10.13
N LEU A 215 -7.03 -0.07 -8.89
CA LEU A 215 -6.81 0.73 -7.69
C LEU A 215 -5.47 0.32 -7.06
N PHE A 216 -4.63 1.29 -6.70
CA PHE A 216 -3.31 1.07 -6.09
C PHE A 216 -3.27 1.69 -4.69
N THR A 217 -2.88 0.89 -3.71
CA THR A 217 -2.88 1.25 -2.28
C THR A 217 -1.63 0.76 -1.54
N GLY A 218 -1.48 1.22 -0.30
CA GLY A 218 -0.38 0.90 0.62
C GLY A 218 -0.92 0.64 2.03
N HIS A 219 -0.29 1.22 3.05
CA HIS A 219 -0.76 1.35 4.45
C HIS A 219 -0.84 0.05 5.27
N LEU A 220 -1.36 -1.03 4.68
CA LEU A 220 -1.46 -2.33 5.35
C LEU A 220 -0.09 -3.02 5.51
N HIS A 221 0.90 -2.61 4.71
CA HIS A 221 2.25 -3.17 4.65
C HIS A 221 2.26 -4.65 4.25
N VAL A 222 1.30 -5.06 3.41
CA VAL A 222 1.12 -6.43 2.95
C VAL A 222 1.12 -6.47 1.44
N GLN A 223 1.79 -7.47 0.86
CA GLN A 223 1.72 -7.75 -0.56
C GLN A 223 0.46 -8.56 -0.86
N ASP A 224 -0.58 -7.95 -1.43
CA ASP A 224 -1.84 -8.65 -1.73
C ASP A 224 -2.60 -8.01 -2.90
N ILE A 225 -3.40 -8.81 -3.61
CA ILE A 225 -4.33 -8.34 -4.64
C ILE A 225 -5.75 -8.78 -4.30
N ALA A 226 -6.59 -7.81 -3.98
CA ALA A 226 -8.01 -8.03 -3.73
C ALA A 226 -8.85 -7.71 -4.97
N TYR A 227 -10.02 -8.34 -5.06
CA TYR A 227 -10.97 -8.11 -6.14
C TYR A 227 -12.39 -7.99 -5.60
N GLN A 228 -13.11 -6.95 -6.03
CA GLN A 228 -14.52 -6.77 -5.71
C GLN A 228 -15.26 -6.13 -6.89
N GLU A 229 -16.21 -6.87 -7.46
CA GLU A 229 -17.18 -6.38 -8.45
C GLU A 229 -16.59 -5.60 -9.63
N GLY A 230 -15.48 -6.09 -10.21
CA GLY A 230 -14.84 -5.51 -11.39
C GLY A 230 -13.66 -4.59 -11.09
N VAL A 231 -13.39 -4.31 -9.81
CA VAL A 231 -12.25 -3.51 -9.35
C VAL A 231 -11.21 -4.44 -8.73
N TYR A 232 -9.98 -4.36 -9.22
CA TYR A 232 -8.80 -4.92 -8.56
C TYR A 232 -8.15 -3.84 -7.70
N GLU A 233 -7.93 -4.14 -6.43
CA GLU A 233 -7.07 -3.35 -5.56
C GLU A 233 -5.73 -4.07 -5.39
N ILE A 234 -4.66 -3.39 -5.77
CA ILE A 234 -3.29 -3.89 -5.71
C ILE A 234 -2.60 -3.17 -4.55
N THR A 235 -2.57 -3.81 -3.38
CA THR A 235 -1.83 -3.33 -2.22
C THR A 235 -0.37 -3.77 -2.36
N THR A 236 0.55 -2.81 -2.24
CA THR A 236 1.99 -3.09 -2.25
C THR A 236 2.53 -3.01 -0.83
N GLY A 237 3.30 -4.01 -0.42
CA GLY A 237 3.91 -4.06 0.90
C GLY A 237 4.91 -2.94 1.12
N SER A 238 5.24 -2.69 2.40
CA SER A 238 6.10 -1.57 2.76
C SER A 238 7.57 -1.84 2.48
N LEU A 239 8.23 -0.82 1.94
CA LEU A 239 9.67 -0.81 1.68
C LEU A 239 10.50 -1.05 2.95
N VAL A 240 10.07 -0.57 4.12
CA VAL A 240 10.84 -0.62 5.38
C VAL A 240 10.51 -1.82 6.29
N SER A 241 9.64 -2.73 5.83
CA SER A 241 9.36 -3.99 6.53
C SER A 241 9.63 -5.18 5.63
N TYR A 242 9.81 -6.36 6.23
CA TYR A 242 9.90 -7.59 5.45
C TYR A 242 8.67 -7.74 4.53
N PRO A 243 8.82 -8.13 3.25
CA PRO A 243 10.06 -8.57 2.59
C PRO A 243 10.77 -7.47 1.76
N HIS A 244 10.51 -6.19 2.01
CA HIS A 244 11.02 -5.04 1.24
C HIS A 244 10.60 -5.08 -0.24
N PRO A 245 9.29 -5.23 -0.55
CA PRO A 245 8.85 -5.48 -1.91
C PRO A 245 8.71 -4.21 -2.74
N TYR A 246 8.77 -4.38 -4.05
CA TYR A 246 8.25 -3.45 -5.04
C TYR A 246 7.63 -4.24 -6.19
N ARG A 247 6.75 -3.59 -6.97
CA ARG A 247 6.08 -4.23 -8.12
C ARG A 247 6.51 -3.59 -9.42
N ILE A 248 6.68 -4.42 -10.44
CA ILE A 248 6.73 -4.01 -11.84
C ILE A 248 5.48 -4.54 -12.52
N LEU A 249 4.80 -3.68 -13.27
CA LEU A 249 3.56 -3.99 -13.95
C LEU A 249 3.69 -3.68 -15.43
N GLN A 250 3.20 -4.59 -16.27
CA GLN A 250 3.16 -4.43 -17.71
C GLN A 250 1.72 -4.55 -18.19
N LEU A 251 1.16 -3.45 -18.70
CA LEU A 251 -0.10 -3.49 -19.41
C LEU A 251 0.15 -3.89 -20.86
N CYS A 252 -0.64 -4.83 -21.36
CA CYS A 252 -0.64 -5.24 -22.76
C CYS A 252 -2.05 -5.16 -23.34
N THR A 253 -2.14 -4.82 -24.63
CA THR A 253 -3.38 -4.85 -25.41
C THR A 253 -3.20 -5.71 -26.66
N ASP A 254 -4.08 -6.69 -26.89
CA ASP A 254 -4.07 -7.47 -28.13
C ASP A 254 -4.75 -6.75 -29.31
N ASN A 255 -4.71 -7.40 -30.47
CA ASN A 255 -5.31 -6.90 -31.70
C ASN A 255 -6.86 -6.80 -31.64
N GLN A 256 -7.50 -7.43 -30.66
CA GLN A 256 -8.95 -7.37 -30.43
C GLN A 256 -9.31 -6.30 -29.38
N GLY A 257 -8.33 -5.59 -28.83
CA GLY A 257 -8.53 -4.57 -27.81
C GLY A 257 -8.69 -5.13 -26.39
N LYS A 258 -8.45 -6.43 -26.19
CA LYS A 258 -8.44 -7.06 -24.87
C LYS A 258 -7.19 -6.62 -24.13
N ARG A 259 -7.34 -6.25 -22.85
CA ARG A 259 -6.25 -5.76 -22.01
C ARG A 259 -5.95 -6.74 -20.88
N TRP A 260 -4.69 -6.91 -20.56
CA TRP A 260 -4.27 -7.60 -19.35
C TRP A 260 -3.10 -6.85 -18.71
N LEU A 261 -3.00 -6.99 -17.39
CA LEU A 261 -1.94 -6.43 -16.57
C LEU A 261 -1.12 -7.58 -16.01
N HIS A 262 0.12 -7.73 -16.48
CA HIS A 262 1.09 -8.60 -15.86
C HIS A 262 1.69 -7.90 -14.65
N ILE A 263 1.79 -8.62 -13.53
CA ILE A 263 2.30 -8.09 -12.27
C ILE A 263 3.40 -9.03 -11.79
N GLU A 264 4.56 -8.45 -11.50
CA GLU A 264 5.70 -9.14 -10.91
C GLU A 264 6.18 -8.37 -9.67
N SER A 265 6.37 -9.09 -8.58
CA SER A 265 6.88 -8.53 -7.32
C SER A 265 8.34 -8.91 -7.15
N HIS A 266 9.15 -7.91 -6.83
CA HIS A 266 10.58 -8.01 -6.57
C HIS A 266 10.86 -7.57 -5.14
N ARG A 267 12.05 -7.91 -4.63
CA ARG A 267 12.42 -7.70 -3.23
C ARG A 267 13.87 -7.31 -3.11
N VAL A 268 14.15 -6.41 -2.18
CA VAL A 268 15.53 -6.10 -1.80
C VAL A 268 16.00 -7.07 -0.72
N GLU A 269 16.92 -7.96 -1.10
CA GLU A 269 17.43 -8.99 -0.18
C GLU A 269 18.62 -8.51 0.66
N SER A 270 19.34 -7.50 0.17
CA SER A 270 20.50 -6.93 0.85
C SER A 270 20.79 -5.50 0.38
N VAL A 271 21.37 -4.70 1.27
CA VAL A 271 21.95 -3.38 1.00
C VAL A 271 23.20 -3.19 1.85
N PRO A 272 24.10 -2.23 1.56
CA PRO A 272 25.30 -2.01 2.37
C PRO A 272 25.00 -1.86 3.87
N GLY A 273 25.64 -2.67 4.71
CA GLY A 273 25.40 -2.70 6.16
C GLY A 273 24.23 -3.61 6.60
N TRP A 274 23.51 -4.21 5.64
CA TRP A 274 22.38 -5.12 5.85
C TRP A 274 22.46 -6.30 4.87
N GLU A 275 23.55 -7.06 4.90
CA GLU A 275 23.84 -8.12 3.92
C GLU A 275 22.84 -9.29 3.96
N ASN A 276 22.16 -9.49 5.10
CA ASN A 276 21.11 -10.50 5.28
C ASN A 276 19.76 -9.84 5.59
N LEU A 277 19.43 -8.74 4.90
CA LEU A 277 18.29 -7.89 5.21
C LEU A 277 17.00 -8.70 5.37
N THR A 278 16.70 -9.61 4.44
CA THR A 278 15.49 -10.46 4.50
C THR A 278 15.40 -11.27 5.78
N GLN A 279 16.49 -11.92 6.21
CA GLN A 279 16.50 -12.70 7.46
C GLN A 279 16.37 -11.79 8.68
N ILE A 280 17.08 -10.67 8.68
CA ILE A 280 17.10 -9.70 9.77
C ILE A 280 15.71 -9.08 9.96
N SER A 281 15.06 -8.61 8.90
CA SER A 281 13.75 -7.98 8.99
C SER A 281 12.64 -8.98 9.33
N ARG A 282 12.72 -10.22 8.81
CA ARG A 282 11.80 -11.30 9.20
C ARG A 282 11.92 -11.64 10.69
N GLN A 283 13.14 -11.71 11.20
CA GLN A 283 13.41 -11.96 12.60
C GLN A 283 12.98 -10.76 13.48
N TRP A 284 13.21 -9.54 13.00
CA TRP A 284 12.81 -8.29 13.66
C TRP A 284 11.29 -8.21 13.88
N MET A 285 10.50 -8.51 12.84
CA MET A 285 9.04 -8.59 12.94
C MET A 285 8.62 -9.67 13.94
N SER A 286 9.31 -10.82 13.90
CA SER A 286 9.02 -11.91 14.81
C SER A 286 9.30 -11.58 16.27
N ASP A 287 10.34 -10.83 16.59
CA ASP A 287 10.70 -10.52 17.97
C ASP A 287 9.72 -9.53 18.61
N ARG A 288 8.95 -8.82 17.78
CA ARG A 288 7.94 -7.84 18.20
C ARG A 288 6.50 -8.36 18.08
N SER A 289 6.28 -9.51 17.44
CA SER A 289 4.92 -9.97 17.13
C SER A 289 4.11 -10.43 18.35
N TYR A 290 4.75 -10.88 19.44
CA TYR A 290 4.07 -11.46 20.61
C TYR A 290 2.87 -10.65 21.13
N PRO A 291 2.99 -9.34 21.48
CA PRO A 291 1.85 -8.56 21.95
C PRO A 291 0.71 -8.46 20.93
N PHE A 292 1.02 -8.42 19.63
CA PHE A 292 0.02 -8.38 18.55
C PHE A 292 -0.69 -9.72 18.41
N MET A 293 0.05 -10.83 18.51
CA MET A 293 -0.53 -12.16 18.46
C MET A 293 -1.43 -12.45 19.66
N VAL A 294 -1.01 -12.05 20.86
CA VAL A 294 -1.88 -12.12 22.05
C VAL A 294 -3.14 -11.30 21.83
N LYS A 295 -3.00 -10.04 21.37
CA LYS A 295 -4.16 -9.17 21.09
C LYS A 295 -5.10 -9.79 20.07
N LEU A 296 -4.59 -10.32 18.96
CA LEU A 296 -5.36 -11.00 17.91
C LEU A 296 -6.16 -12.18 18.46
N LEU A 297 -5.49 -13.06 19.22
CA LEU A 297 -6.11 -14.26 19.83
C LEU A 297 -7.18 -13.91 20.87
N THR A 298 -7.00 -12.82 21.62
CA THR A 298 -7.97 -12.34 22.62
C THR A 298 -9.09 -11.47 22.06
N SER A 299 -8.99 -11.06 20.78
CA SER A 299 -10.00 -10.24 20.10
C SER A 299 -11.08 -11.10 19.44
N PRO A 300 -12.25 -10.54 19.11
CA PRO A 300 -13.20 -11.20 18.22
C PRO A 300 -12.55 -11.60 16.89
N PRO A 301 -12.96 -12.74 16.29
CA PRO A 301 -14.02 -13.65 16.74
C PRO A 301 -13.56 -14.68 17.79
N LEU A 302 -12.25 -14.85 18.01
CA LEU A 302 -11.70 -15.93 18.83
C LEU A 302 -11.95 -15.74 20.33
N ASN A 303 -11.81 -14.52 20.84
CA ASN A 303 -12.07 -14.15 22.24
C ASN A 303 -11.43 -15.12 23.27
N LEU A 304 -10.21 -15.62 22.99
CA LEU A 304 -9.59 -16.61 23.87
C LEU A 304 -9.27 -16.01 25.24
N PRO A 305 -9.37 -16.79 26.34
CA PRO A 305 -8.82 -16.40 27.62
C PRO A 305 -7.31 -16.09 27.49
N LEU A 306 -6.85 -15.05 28.18
CA LEU A 306 -5.45 -14.61 28.12
C LEU A 306 -4.43 -15.75 28.33
N PRO A 307 -4.59 -16.68 29.30
CA PRO A 307 -3.64 -17.79 29.47
C PRO A 307 -3.55 -18.73 28.27
N ASP A 308 -4.62 -18.90 27.51
CA ASP A 308 -4.63 -19.76 26.32
C ASP A 308 -4.04 -19.04 25.12
N ALA A 309 -4.34 -17.75 24.96
CA ALA A 309 -3.70 -16.91 23.97
C ALA A 309 -2.16 -16.86 24.14
N GLN A 310 -1.68 -16.72 25.38
CA GLN A 310 -0.26 -16.67 25.70
C GLN A 310 0.49 -17.99 25.38
N LYS A 311 -0.19 -19.14 25.43
CA LYS A 311 0.38 -20.44 25.05
C LYS A 311 0.52 -20.59 23.53
N LEU A 312 -0.43 -20.07 22.76
CA LEU A 312 -0.45 -20.21 21.29
C LEU A 312 0.39 -19.15 20.58
N ALA A 313 0.47 -17.93 21.14
CA ALA A 313 1.15 -16.79 20.53
C ALA A 313 2.60 -17.06 20.06
N PRO A 314 3.47 -17.80 20.80
CA PRO A 314 4.82 -18.09 20.33
C PRO A 314 4.88 -18.88 19.01
N SER A 315 3.92 -19.77 18.76
CA SER A 315 3.84 -20.55 17.51
C SER A 315 3.43 -19.72 16.30
N LEU A 316 2.91 -18.51 16.53
CA LEU A 316 2.47 -17.56 15.51
C LEU A 316 3.49 -16.45 15.25
N ARG A 317 4.72 -16.59 15.76
CA ARG A 317 5.73 -15.53 15.73
C ARG A 317 6.03 -14.97 14.33
N TYR A 318 5.87 -15.77 13.28
CA TYR A 318 6.07 -15.38 11.87
C TYR A 318 4.76 -15.14 11.09
N PHE A 319 3.60 -15.16 11.75
CA PHE A 319 2.30 -15.03 11.09
C PHE A 319 2.23 -13.78 10.21
N TRP A 320 2.49 -12.59 10.77
CA TRP A 320 2.46 -11.34 10.01
C TRP A 320 3.57 -11.19 8.98
N ALA A 321 4.74 -11.78 9.21
CA ALA A 321 5.81 -11.79 8.20
C ALA A 321 5.39 -12.60 6.98
N ASN A 322 4.75 -13.77 7.20
CA ASN A 322 4.23 -14.60 6.11
C ASN A 322 3.04 -13.93 5.40
N ILE A 323 2.18 -13.20 6.10
CA ILE A 323 1.13 -12.38 5.46
C ILE A 323 1.76 -11.31 4.58
N ALA A 324 2.71 -10.53 5.13
CA ALA A 324 3.35 -9.44 4.39
C ALA A 324 4.11 -9.90 3.14
N ASP A 325 4.57 -11.17 3.15
CA ASP A 325 5.18 -11.89 2.04
C ASP A 325 4.26 -12.03 0.81
N GLY A 326 2.94 -12.00 1.02
CA GLY A 326 1.93 -12.41 0.03
C GLY A 326 1.93 -13.93 -0.20
N ASP A 327 0.87 -14.44 -0.84
CA ASP A 327 0.71 -15.85 -1.20
C ASP A 327 0.83 -16.81 0.01
N ALA A 328 0.43 -16.34 1.19
CA ALA A 328 0.64 -17.03 2.45
C ALA A 328 -0.16 -18.34 2.54
N VAL A 329 0.43 -19.39 3.10
CA VAL A 329 -0.28 -20.64 3.40
C VAL A 329 -0.03 -21.04 4.84
N PHE A 330 -1.11 -21.13 5.62
CA PHE A 330 -1.07 -21.47 7.03
C PHE A 330 -1.64 -22.87 7.29
N ASN A 331 -0.97 -23.59 8.18
CA ASN A 331 -1.45 -24.86 8.71
C ASN A 331 -0.96 -25.01 10.15
N PHE A 332 -1.91 -25.15 11.08
CA PHE A 332 -1.62 -25.26 12.50
C PHE A 332 -2.32 -26.51 13.08
N PRO A 333 -1.85 -27.73 12.75
CA PRO A 333 -2.56 -28.97 13.09
C PRO A 333 -2.72 -29.17 14.60
N GLU A 334 -1.77 -28.65 15.38
CA GLU A 334 -1.72 -28.71 16.83
C GLU A 334 -2.69 -27.72 17.52
N PHE A 335 -3.30 -26.78 16.78
CA PHE A 335 -4.19 -25.79 17.35
C PHE A 335 -5.60 -26.35 17.54
N PRO A 336 -6.35 -25.88 18.57
CA PRO A 336 -7.77 -26.16 18.68
C PRO A 336 -8.50 -25.79 17.38
N THR A 337 -9.40 -26.65 16.91
CA THR A 337 -10.06 -26.51 15.60
C THR A 337 -10.61 -25.10 15.29
N PRO A 338 -11.27 -24.38 16.21
CA PRO A 338 -11.73 -23.02 15.93
C PRO A 338 -10.59 -22.03 15.66
N VAL A 339 -9.50 -22.14 16.43
CA VAL A 339 -8.31 -21.28 16.28
C VAL A 339 -7.57 -21.64 15.00
N ARG A 340 -7.41 -22.94 14.71
CA ARG A 340 -6.80 -23.42 13.47
C ARG A 340 -7.53 -22.85 12.24
N ARG A 341 -8.85 -23.02 12.17
CA ARG A 341 -9.67 -22.53 11.05
C ARG A 341 -9.58 -21.02 10.87
N TYR A 342 -9.50 -20.27 11.97
CA TYR A 342 -9.34 -18.82 11.92
C TYR A 342 -8.01 -18.41 11.27
N PHE A 343 -6.90 -19.04 11.61
CA PHE A 343 -5.61 -18.71 10.96
C PHE A 343 -5.50 -19.26 9.54
N GLU A 344 -6.08 -20.44 9.28
CA GLU A 344 -6.14 -21.02 7.93
C GLU A 344 -6.93 -20.12 6.96
N SER A 345 -7.92 -19.35 7.43
CA SER A 345 -8.68 -18.43 6.56
C SER A 345 -7.88 -17.22 6.05
N PHE A 346 -6.69 -16.96 6.59
CA PHE A 346 -5.77 -15.95 6.08
C PHE A 346 -4.83 -16.49 4.99
N SER A 347 -4.98 -17.75 4.62
CA SER A 347 -4.17 -18.35 3.56
C SER A 347 -4.72 -17.96 2.18
N SER A 348 -3.84 -17.74 1.20
CA SER A 348 -4.19 -17.37 -0.17
C SER A 348 -4.82 -18.56 -0.90
N HIS A 349 -6.14 -18.71 -0.72
CA HIS A 349 -6.96 -19.71 -1.41
C HIS A 349 -8.25 -19.09 -1.96
N THR A 350 -8.76 -19.70 -3.02
CA THR A 350 -10.11 -19.47 -3.53
C THR A 350 -11.16 -19.99 -2.56
N SER A 351 -12.43 -19.58 -2.76
CA SER A 351 -13.57 -20.06 -1.97
C SER A 351 -13.82 -21.57 -2.05
N ASP A 352 -13.34 -22.25 -3.11
CA ASP A 352 -13.34 -23.72 -3.24
C ASP A 352 -12.09 -24.39 -2.64
N GLY A 353 -11.25 -23.64 -1.93
CA GLY A 353 -10.10 -24.13 -1.15
C GLY A 353 -8.83 -24.42 -1.96
N LYS A 354 -8.75 -23.96 -3.22
CA LYS A 354 -7.55 -24.11 -4.04
C LYS A 354 -6.59 -22.94 -3.79
N PRO A 355 -5.27 -23.14 -3.84
CA PRO A 355 -4.32 -22.02 -3.76
C PRO A 355 -4.63 -20.94 -4.81
N ALA A 356 -4.71 -19.69 -4.35
CA ALA A 356 -4.93 -18.49 -5.15
C ALA A 356 -3.69 -17.59 -5.03
N LEU A 357 -2.59 -18.05 -5.61
CA LEU A 357 -1.28 -17.41 -5.45
C LEU A 357 -1.13 -16.27 -6.47
N ILE A 358 -1.90 -15.19 -6.29
CA ILE A 358 -1.94 -14.06 -7.21
C ILE A 358 -1.19 -12.84 -6.69
N ASP A 359 -0.69 -12.88 -5.45
CA ASP A 359 -0.23 -11.68 -4.74
C ASP A 359 1.12 -11.21 -5.26
N ASN A 360 2.04 -12.14 -5.57
CA ASN A 360 3.37 -11.78 -6.05
C ASN A 360 3.52 -11.79 -7.58
N GLN A 361 2.98 -12.80 -8.25
CA GLN A 361 3.10 -12.97 -9.70
C GLN A 361 1.76 -13.37 -10.32
N THR A 362 1.17 -12.50 -11.14
CA THR A 362 -0.12 -12.80 -11.76
C THR A 362 -0.32 -12.06 -13.07
N THR A 363 -1.39 -12.43 -13.78
CA THR A 363 -1.88 -11.69 -14.94
C THR A 363 -3.37 -11.44 -14.77
N LEU A 364 -3.73 -10.17 -14.57
CA LEU A 364 -5.11 -9.75 -14.39
C LEU A 364 -5.72 -9.45 -15.75
N LEU A 365 -6.90 -10.01 -16.02
CA LEU A 365 -7.64 -9.66 -17.22
C LEU A 365 -8.54 -8.46 -16.94
N LEU A 366 -8.38 -7.39 -17.72
CA LEU A 366 -9.18 -6.18 -17.56
C LEU A 366 -10.39 -6.24 -18.50
N THR A 367 -11.58 -6.25 -17.91
CA THR A 367 -12.83 -6.22 -18.65
C THR A 367 -13.28 -4.79 -18.87
N LYS A 368 -13.54 -4.42 -20.13
CA LYS A 368 -14.34 -3.23 -20.42
C LYS A 368 -15.79 -3.55 -20.05
N ASN A 369 -16.37 -2.75 -19.15
CA ASN A 369 -17.82 -2.76 -18.92
C ASN A 369 -18.56 -2.17 -20.12
#